data_AF-A0A645J8N9-F1
#
_entry.id   AF-A0A645J8N9-F1
#
_cell.length_a   1.000
_cell.length_b   1.000
_cell.length_c   1.000
_cell.angle_alpha   90.00
_cell.angle_beta   90.00
_cell.angle_gamma   90.00
#
_symmetry.space_group_name_H-M   'P 1'
#
loop_
_entity.id
_entity.type
_entity.pdbx_description
1 polymer ?
#
loop_
_entity_poly.entity_id
_entity_poly.type
_entity_poly.pdbx_seq_one_letter_code
_entity_poly.pdbx_strand_id
1 'polypeptide(L)'
;MLTIVASTGHMDGSVMVMLADWAQNVVLLRPVDAAASIEPVSLIYKAHVALGLTLFVLFPFTRLVHMVSAPIWYLGRRYQIVRQKY
;
A
#
# COMPACT_ATOMS: atom_id res chain seq x y z
N MET A 1 -0.77 -11.36 10.61
CA MET A 1 -1.08 -11.84 11.97
C MET A 1 0.13 -11.87 12.90
N LEU A 2 1.37 -12.03 12.42
CA LEU A 2 2.59 -11.94 13.28
C LEU A 2 3.03 -10.51 13.65
N THR A 3 2.64 -9.49 12.87
CA THR A 3 2.95 -8.07 13.16
C THR A 3 2.27 -7.55 14.43
N ILE A 4 1.09 -8.09 14.79
CA ILE A 4 0.36 -7.70 16.00
C ILE A 4 1.12 -8.12 17.27
N VAL A 5 1.72 -9.33 17.28
CA VAL A 5 2.52 -9.82 18.40
C VAL A 5 3.86 -9.07 18.52
N ALA A 6 4.41 -8.59 17.42
CA ALA A 6 5.56 -7.68 17.47
C ALA A 6 5.17 -6.29 17.99
N SER A 7 3.97 -5.81 17.63
CA SER A 7 3.45 -4.50 18.04
C SER A 7 3.09 -4.44 19.54
N THR A 8 2.86 -5.56 20.21
CA THR A 8 2.67 -5.58 21.68
C THR A 8 3.94 -5.19 22.44
N GLY A 9 5.12 -5.28 21.82
CA GLY A 9 6.38 -4.84 22.42
C GLY A 9 6.63 -3.33 22.29
N HIS A 10 5.92 -2.62 21.40
CA HIS A 10 6.10 -1.19 21.11
C HIS A 10 4.72 -0.52 21.02
N MET A 11 4.01 -0.46 22.14
CA MET A 11 2.68 0.18 22.22
C MET A 11 2.75 1.72 22.23
N ASP A 12 3.95 2.31 22.20
CA ASP A 12 4.15 3.77 22.19
C ASP A 12 3.88 4.41 20.82
N GLY A 13 3.71 3.59 19.77
CA GLY A 13 3.47 4.05 18.40
C GLY A 13 4.70 4.60 17.67
N SER A 14 5.89 4.60 18.29
CA SER A 14 7.14 5.07 17.69
C SER A 14 7.48 4.32 16.39
N VAL A 15 7.24 3.01 16.37
CA VAL A 15 7.42 2.15 15.19
C VAL A 15 6.47 2.56 14.06
N MET A 16 5.23 2.95 14.37
CA MET A 16 4.28 3.41 13.35
C MET A 16 4.72 4.74 12.71
N VAL A 17 5.28 5.66 13.50
CA VAL A 17 5.83 6.93 12.97
C VAL A 17 7.00 6.65 12.02
N MET A 18 7.93 5.78 12.39
CA MET A 18 9.05 5.39 11.53
C MET A 18 8.60 4.74 10.21
N LEU A 19 7.56 3.88 10.24
CA LEU A 19 6.99 3.30 9.03
C LEU A 19 6.26 4.35 8.15
N ALA A 20 5.57 5.31 8.77
CA ALA A 20 4.90 6.38 8.05
C ALA A 20 5.91 7.32 7.38
N ASP A 21 6.99 7.69 8.07
CA ASP A 21 8.07 8.50 7.52
C ASP A 21 8.80 7.76 6.38
N TRP A 22 9.02 6.45 6.54
CA TRP A 22 9.53 5.63 5.43
C TRP A 22 8.60 5.70 4.22
N ALA A 23 7.29 5.48 4.39
CA ALA A 23 6.33 5.49 3.28
C ALA A 23 6.28 6.86 2.59
N GLN A 24 6.33 7.96 3.35
CA GLN A 24 6.39 9.31 2.81
C GLN A 24 7.68 9.55 2.02
N ASN A 25 8.83 9.19 2.58
CA ASN A 25 10.13 9.37 1.92
C ASN A 25 10.26 8.52 0.64
N VAL A 26 9.66 7.33 0.60
CA VAL A 26 9.59 6.51 -0.63
C VAL A 26 8.77 7.21 -1.72
N VAL A 27 7.60 7.74 -1.38
CA VAL A 27 6.73 8.46 -2.34
C VAL A 27 7.37 9.78 -2.79
N LEU A 28 8.07 10.47 -1.89
CA LEU A 28 8.81 11.70 -2.18
C LEU A 28 10.16 11.47 -2.88
N LEU A 29 10.50 10.22 -3.21
CA LEU A 29 11.75 9.86 -3.89
C LEU A 29 13.02 10.28 -3.11
N ARG A 30 13.00 10.19 -1.78
CA ARG A 30 14.11 10.47 -0.86
C ARG A 30 14.70 9.16 -0.30
N PRO A 31 15.56 8.45 -1.03
CA PRO A 31 16.00 7.10 -0.67
C PRO A 31 16.90 7.05 0.57
N VAL A 32 17.72 8.08 0.81
CA VAL A 32 18.63 8.14 1.96
C VAL A 32 17.85 8.24 3.27
N ASP A 33 16.86 9.13 3.31
CA ASP A 33 16.01 9.33 4.48
C ASP A 33 15.08 8.13 4.72
N ALA A 34 14.60 7.50 3.65
CA ALA A 34 13.83 6.26 3.73
C ALA A 34 14.67 5.12 4.36
N ALA A 35 15.92 4.95 3.93
CA ALA A 35 16.81 3.92 4.49
C ALA A 35 17.09 4.13 5.99
N ALA A 36 17.35 5.37 6.40
CA ALA A 36 17.56 5.72 7.81
C ALA A 36 16.31 5.46 8.67
N SER A 37 15.11 5.71 8.14
CA SER A 37 13.84 5.53 8.86
C SER A 37 13.51 4.06 9.16
N ILE A 38 14.01 3.11 8.36
CA ILE A 38 13.75 1.67 8.51
C ILE A 38 14.85 0.92 9.30
N GLU A 39 16.04 1.51 9.44
CA GLU A 39 17.19 0.87 10.10
C GLU A 39 16.85 0.26 11.48
N PRO A 40 16.25 1.00 12.45
CA PRO A 40 15.99 0.49 13.79
C PRO A 40 14.79 -0.47 13.88
N VAL A 41 14.03 -0.64 12.79
CA VAL A 41 12.77 -1.38 12.82
C VAL A 41 13.02 -2.90 12.80
N SER A 42 12.24 -3.64 13.59
CA SER A 42 12.26 -5.11 13.67
C SER A 42 12.09 -5.79 12.29
N LEU A 43 12.75 -6.93 12.12
CA LEU A 43 12.78 -7.74 10.89
C LEU A 43 11.37 -8.09 10.38
N ILE A 44 10.40 -8.22 11.27
CA ILE A 44 9.01 -8.58 10.94
C ILE A 44 8.33 -7.49 10.09
N TYR A 45 8.58 -6.21 10.39
CA TYR A 45 8.05 -5.11 9.59
C TYR A 45 8.76 -4.99 8.25
N LYS A 46 10.09 -5.23 8.21
CA LYS A 46 10.86 -5.29 6.96
C LYS A 46 10.32 -6.39 6.03
N ALA A 47 10.01 -7.57 6.57
CA ALA A 47 9.39 -8.66 5.83
C ALA A 47 7.98 -8.29 5.32
N HIS A 48 7.17 -7.61 6.13
CA HIS A 48 5.84 -7.16 5.73
C HIS A 48 5.89 -6.14 4.58
N VAL A 49 6.77 -5.14 4.70
CA VAL A 49 7.00 -4.13 3.64
C VAL A 49 7.47 -4.79 2.35
N ALA A 50 8.40 -5.75 2.42
CA ALA A 50 8.85 -6.50 1.26
C ALA A 50 7.69 -7.26 0.60
N LEU A 51 6.83 -7.91 1.39
CA LEU A 51 5.62 -8.59 0.90
C LEU A 51 4.65 -7.60 0.23
N GLY A 52 4.44 -6.42 0.81
CA GLY A 52 3.60 -5.38 0.23
C GLY A 52 4.14 -4.87 -1.12
N LEU A 53 5.46 -4.64 -1.21
CA LEU A 53 6.11 -4.23 -2.45
C LEU A 53 6.05 -5.31 -3.53
N THR A 54 6.24 -6.58 -3.19
CA THR A 54 6.09 -7.67 -4.18
C THR A 54 4.65 -7.79 -4.67
N LEU A 55 3.65 -7.60 -3.81
CA LEU A 55 2.26 -7.53 -4.24
C LEU A 55 2.01 -6.35 -5.20
N PHE A 56 2.62 -5.19 -4.96
CA PHE A 56 2.49 -4.04 -5.85
C PHE A 56 3.08 -4.30 -7.24
N VAL A 57 4.22 -5.00 -7.31
CA VAL A 57 4.83 -5.40 -8.59
C VAL A 57 4.00 -6.47 -9.30
N LEU A 58 3.39 -7.40 -8.56
CA LEU A 58 2.50 -8.44 -9.09
C LEU A 58 1.09 -7.92 -9.41
N PHE A 59 0.72 -6.73 -8.93
CA PHE A 59 -0.59 -6.13 -9.09
C PHE A 59 -1.12 -6.14 -10.54
N PRO A 60 -0.37 -5.70 -11.57
CA PRO A 60 -0.87 -5.70 -12.96
C PRO A 60 -1.02 -7.09 -13.58
N PHE A 61 -0.36 -8.12 -13.03
CA PHE A 61 -0.35 -9.47 -13.58
C PHE A 61 -1.34 -10.42 -12.91
N THR A 62 -2.02 -9.95 -11.86
CA THR A 62 -2.99 -10.76 -11.11
C THR A 62 -4.41 -10.26 -11.30
N ARG A 63 -5.38 -11.04 -10.84
CA ARG A 63 -6.79 -10.63 -10.79
C ARG A 63 -7.01 -9.34 -9.99
N LEU A 64 -6.04 -8.87 -9.18
CA LEU A 64 -6.12 -7.63 -8.40
C LEU A 64 -6.30 -6.37 -9.25
N VAL A 65 -6.00 -6.41 -10.55
CA VAL A 65 -6.27 -5.31 -11.50
C VAL A 65 -7.73 -4.82 -11.47
N HIS A 66 -8.68 -5.70 -11.13
CA HIS A 66 -10.11 -5.35 -10.99
C HIS A 66 -10.39 -4.22 -9.98
N MET A 67 -9.49 -3.97 -9.02
CA MET A 67 -9.61 -2.88 -8.04
C MET A 67 -9.66 -1.51 -8.72
N VAL A 68 -8.92 -1.32 -9.83
CA VAL A 68 -8.89 -0.06 -10.58
C VAL A 68 -10.21 0.18 -11.33
N SER A 69 -10.87 -0.89 -11.75
CA SER A 69 -12.15 -0.85 -12.46
C SER A 69 -13.36 -0.77 -11.51
N ALA A 70 -13.16 -0.36 -10.24
CA ALA A 70 -14.24 -0.19 -9.30
C ALA A 70 -15.33 0.73 -9.92
N PRO A 71 -16.58 0.27 -10.03
CA PRO A 71 -17.64 0.98 -10.76
C PRO A 71 -18.18 2.18 -9.98
N ILE A 72 -17.33 3.12 -9.59
CA ILE A 72 -17.71 4.37 -8.91
C ILE A 72 -18.63 5.20 -9.82
N TRP A 73 -18.36 5.15 -11.13
CA TRP A 73 -19.14 5.82 -12.16
C TRP A 73 -20.54 5.23 -12.39
N TYR A 74 -20.88 4.08 -11.81
CA TYR A 74 -22.24 3.54 -11.90
C TYR A 74 -23.26 4.38 -11.13
N LEU A 75 -22.85 5.10 -10.07
CA LEU A 75 -23.75 5.92 -9.27
C LEU A 75 -24.40 7.06 -10.08
N GLY A 76 -23.72 7.58 -11.09
CA GLY A 76 -24.22 8.66 -11.96
C GLY A 76 -24.74 8.21 -13.32
N ARG A 77 -24.80 6.90 -13.59
CA ARG A 77 -25.07 6.40 -14.95
C ARG A 77 -26.58 6.32 -15.22
N ARG A 78 -27.03 6.93 -16.33
CA ARG A 78 -28.39 6.73 -16.84
C ARG A 78 -28.58 5.26 -17.26
N TYR A 79 -29.72 4.67 -16.89
CA TYR A 79 -30.00 3.24 -17.10
C TYR A 79 -29.97 2.79 -18.57
N GLN A 80 -30.29 3.67 -19.50
CA GLN A 80 -30.35 3.34 -20.93
C GLN A 80 -29.12 3.89 -21.65
N ILE A 81 -28.27 2.98 -22.13
CA ILE A 81 -27.11 3.31 -22.98
C ILE A 81 -27.44 2.85 -24.39
N VAL A 82 -27.81 3.80 -25.25
CA VAL A 82 -27.95 3.55 -26.68
C VAL A 82 -26.69 4.06 -27.35
N ARG A 83 -25.90 3.16 -27.96
CA ARG A 83 -24.83 3.56 -28.87
C ARG A 83 -25.45 3.84 -30.23
N GLN A 84 -25.36 5.07 -30.72
CA GLN A 84 -25.60 5.32 -32.14
C GLN A 84 -24.52 4.64 -32.96
N LYS A 85 -24.94 3.97 -34.03
CA LYS A 85 -24.03 3.48 -35.06
C LYS A 85 -23.61 4.72 -35.87
N TYR A 86 -22.31 4.87 -36.09
CA TYR A 86 -21.77 5.84 -37.06
C TYR A 86 -22.56 5.79 -38.37
#